data_AF-A0A517WRK6-F1
#
_entry.id   AF-A0A517WRK6-F1
#
_cell.length_a   1.000
_cell.length_b   1.000
_cell.length_c   1.000
_cell.angle_alpha   90.00
_cell.angle_beta   90.00
_cell.angle_gamma   90.00
#
_symmetry.space_group_name_H-M   'P 1'
#
loop_
_entity.id
_entity.type
_entity.pdbx_description
1 polymer ?
#
loop_
_entity_poly.entity_id
_entity_poly.type
_entity_poly.pdbx_seq_one_letter_code
_entity_poly.pdbx_strand_id
1 'polypeptide(L)'
;MAWPEISLEDFPPKRDDEPSSLRQDILDELTDHFSCALNRELLKNSDERLAQERVIKQFGDPVKIAHQLWFDAMKEKIMSQRIMTGVSVVMAVCCIAVVGIAWSLMKESQAINQNLAAQLAAIVDRPQPVVVANMDQQILKQLDELKRGQATQIDSSSEEMNQILFQLVQEKRDGKPAAGFSGTLAKIEDNNEIFKVNATSDAMGQLDFGKLPWGTYHLKLHSPWNEDLYRFNNISAIPGRKYEETIVCPAGVPEEVPVQFEVNWPTQPENEDYYLLCDFRRMEPSQSSPSVNQFYLNSERSFQQHYWWTYRRDLSKQPVKGVYLIDVKNNQVTPCPLEVDGKFEDLDLQKLVWQQNIEIFQGDYFAPNIYLLRKSELMKLNELNSVNQIPTIEISESGIYWTYYNKPYYGLFISPFEEMKIEPQLLKTLKYRRSNFTSPSNKYSTTLKQIHGFRENRFSSKYIAKKDQANLWEIKIPDFKLIFQEFGSSNSVL
;
A
#
# COMPACT_ATOMS: atom_id res chain seq x y z
N MET A 1 17.42 -51.87 0.72
CA MET A 1 16.63 -51.91 1.97
C MET A 1 15.25 -51.42 1.60
N ALA A 2 14.24 -52.29 1.66
CA ALA A 2 12.89 -51.97 1.20
C ALA A 2 12.08 -51.41 2.40
N TRP A 3 12.01 -50.09 2.49
CA TRP A 3 10.95 -49.40 3.26
C TRP A 3 9.60 -49.75 2.60
N PRO A 4 8.44 -49.75 3.30
CA PRO A 4 7.17 -49.94 2.63
C PRO A 4 7.06 -48.95 1.46
N GLU A 5 7.02 -49.50 0.25
CA GLU A 5 7.07 -48.76 -1.02
C GLU A 5 5.81 -47.90 -1.11
N ILE A 6 5.94 -46.60 -0.79
CA ILE A 6 4.93 -45.62 -1.19
C ILE A 6 5.01 -45.56 -2.72
N SER A 7 3.91 -45.89 -3.37
CA SER A 7 3.83 -45.93 -4.81
C SER A 7 3.05 -44.72 -5.33
N LEU A 8 3.18 -44.45 -6.63
CA LEU A 8 2.36 -43.44 -7.30
C LEU A 8 0.85 -43.76 -7.23
N GLU A 9 0.49 -45.03 -7.02
CA GLU A 9 -0.89 -45.50 -6.89
C GLU A 9 -1.50 -45.15 -5.53
N ASP A 10 -0.66 -44.85 -4.54
CA ASP A 10 -1.14 -44.43 -3.23
C ASP A 10 -1.65 -42.99 -3.24
N PHE A 11 -1.31 -42.15 -4.23
CA PHE A 11 -1.79 -40.77 -4.30
C PHE A 11 -3.24 -40.66 -4.79
N PRO A 12 -3.96 -39.56 -4.48
CA PRO A 12 -5.28 -39.27 -5.06
C PRO A 12 -5.27 -39.28 -6.60
N PRO A 13 -6.44 -39.41 -7.27
CA PRO A 13 -6.52 -39.40 -8.74
C PRO A 13 -5.83 -38.18 -9.37
N LYS A 14 -5.11 -38.39 -10.47
CA LYS A 14 -4.36 -37.35 -11.16
C LYS A 14 -5.27 -36.24 -11.67
N ARG A 15 -4.89 -35.00 -11.38
CA ARG A 15 -5.59 -33.80 -11.88
C ARG A 15 -4.85 -33.23 -13.08
N ASP A 16 -5.59 -32.56 -13.96
CA ASP A 16 -5.02 -31.92 -15.16
C ASP A 16 -4.09 -30.74 -14.83
N ASP A 17 -4.31 -30.09 -13.69
CA ASP A 17 -3.54 -28.93 -13.21
C ASP A 17 -2.39 -29.30 -12.26
N GLU A 18 -2.17 -30.58 -12.03
CA GLU A 18 -1.13 -31.11 -11.18
C GLU A 18 0.25 -31.04 -11.86
N PRO A 19 1.28 -30.47 -11.23
CA PRO A 19 2.63 -30.48 -11.81
C PRO A 19 3.12 -31.91 -12.03
N SER A 20 3.74 -32.16 -13.19
CA SER A 20 4.16 -33.50 -13.59
C SER A 20 5.20 -34.13 -12.67
N SER A 21 6.00 -33.33 -11.97
CA SER A 21 7.02 -33.79 -11.02
C SER A 21 6.52 -33.95 -9.59
N LEU A 22 5.41 -33.31 -9.20
CA LEU A 22 5.01 -33.15 -7.79
C LEU A 22 4.95 -34.47 -7.01
N ARG A 23 4.37 -35.51 -7.60
CA ARG A 23 4.26 -36.82 -6.93
C ARG A 23 5.63 -37.47 -6.75
N GLN A 24 6.50 -37.36 -7.74
CA GLN A 24 7.84 -37.91 -7.67
C GLN A 24 8.69 -37.13 -6.66
N ASP A 25 8.57 -35.80 -6.66
CA ASP A 25 9.27 -34.92 -5.71
C ASP A 25 8.87 -35.27 -4.25
N ILE A 26 7.58 -35.50 -3.98
CA ILE A 26 7.10 -35.93 -2.65
C ILE A 26 7.63 -37.32 -2.29
N LEU A 27 7.63 -38.26 -3.23
CA LEU A 27 8.13 -39.62 -3.01
C LEU A 27 9.63 -39.63 -2.71
N ASP A 28 10.41 -38.88 -3.48
CA ASP A 28 11.87 -38.81 -3.33
C ASP A 28 12.24 -38.21 -1.98
N GLU A 29 11.59 -37.09 -1.60
CA GLU A 29 11.82 -36.41 -0.32
C GLU A 29 11.41 -37.26 0.89
N LEU A 30 10.24 -37.93 0.83
CA LEU A 30 9.81 -38.84 1.88
C LEU A 30 10.77 -40.03 1.99
N THR A 31 11.19 -40.60 0.87
CA THR A 31 12.11 -41.74 0.85
C THR A 31 13.46 -41.37 1.47
N ASP A 32 14.00 -40.18 1.16
CA ASP A 32 15.25 -39.70 1.77
C ASP A 32 15.10 -39.50 3.28
N HIS A 33 14.03 -38.85 3.72
CA HIS A 33 13.77 -38.62 5.15
C HIS A 33 13.57 -39.91 5.94
N PHE A 34 12.79 -40.86 5.41
CA PHE A 34 12.58 -42.15 6.06
C PHE A 34 13.86 -42.99 6.08
N SER A 35 14.65 -42.97 5.01
CA SER A 35 15.95 -43.65 4.96
C SER A 35 16.94 -43.07 5.97
N CYS A 36 17.01 -41.73 6.07
CA CYS A 36 17.82 -41.05 7.07
C CYS A 36 17.37 -41.38 8.50
N ALA A 37 16.07 -41.39 8.76
CA ALA A 37 15.52 -41.73 10.07
C ALA A 37 15.81 -43.19 10.46
N LEU A 38 15.64 -44.14 9.52
CA LEU A 38 15.94 -45.55 9.73
C LEU A 38 17.42 -45.75 10.03
N ASN A 39 18.32 -45.16 9.24
CA ASN A 39 19.76 -45.25 9.48
C ASN A 39 20.13 -44.72 10.87
N ARG A 40 19.46 -43.66 11.33
CA ARG A 40 19.68 -43.09 12.67
C ARG A 40 19.23 -44.01 13.80
N GLU A 41 18.16 -44.77 13.62
CA GLU A 41 17.69 -45.76 14.59
C GLU A 41 18.52 -47.05 14.55
N LEU A 42 18.97 -47.48 13.37
CA LEU A 42 19.87 -48.62 13.20
C LEU A 42 21.23 -48.41 13.90
N LEU A 43 21.71 -47.17 13.97
CA LEU A 43 22.90 -46.81 14.75
C LEU A 43 22.71 -46.95 16.26
N LYS A 44 21.47 -46.88 16.76
CA LYS A 44 21.14 -47.04 18.18
C LYS A 44 20.78 -48.47 18.54
N ASN A 45 20.17 -49.21 17.62
CA ASN A 45 19.77 -50.60 17.80
C ASN A 45 19.91 -51.35 16.47
N SER A 46 20.68 -52.44 16.47
CA SER A 46 20.96 -53.23 15.26
C SER A 46 19.76 -54.09 14.79
N ASP A 47 18.67 -54.13 15.55
CA ASP A 47 17.43 -54.78 15.14
C ASP A 47 16.63 -53.90 14.15
N GLU A 48 16.67 -54.28 12.87
CA GLU A 48 16.03 -53.58 11.77
C GLU A 48 14.50 -53.50 11.91
N ARG A 49 13.84 -54.54 12.44
CA ARG A 49 12.37 -54.52 12.60
C ARG A 49 11.95 -53.53 13.68
N LEU A 50 12.64 -53.53 14.81
CA LEU A 50 12.37 -52.57 15.89
C LEU A 50 12.71 -51.14 15.48
N ALA A 51 13.75 -50.92 14.67
CA ALA A 51 14.09 -49.60 14.13
C ALA A 51 13.01 -49.09 13.18
N GLN A 52 12.51 -49.93 12.27
CA GLN A 52 11.41 -49.59 11.36
C GLN A 52 10.13 -49.23 12.13
N GLU A 53 9.72 -50.04 13.11
CA GLU A 53 8.53 -49.77 13.92
C GLU A 53 8.62 -48.43 14.68
N ARG A 54 9.80 -48.10 15.22
CA ARG A 54 10.02 -46.83 15.93
C ARG A 54 9.95 -45.63 15.00
N VAL A 55 10.54 -45.73 13.82
CA VAL A 55 10.47 -44.66 12.80
C VAL A 55 9.04 -44.44 12.35
N ILE A 56 8.26 -45.49 12.05
CA ILE A 56 6.85 -45.37 11.69
C ILE A 56 6.03 -44.79 12.86
N LYS A 57 6.31 -45.20 14.10
CA LYS A 57 5.64 -44.63 15.29
C LYS A 57 5.94 -43.16 15.49
N GLN A 58 7.14 -42.70 15.12
CA GLN A 58 7.58 -41.31 15.30
C GLN A 58 7.12 -40.40 14.16
N PHE A 59 7.24 -40.85 12.91
CA PHE A 59 6.90 -40.06 11.73
C PHE A 59 5.41 -40.17 11.37
N GLY A 60 4.78 -41.30 11.66
CA GLY A 60 3.41 -41.61 11.26
C GLY A 60 3.34 -42.49 10.02
N ASP A 61 2.12 -42.71 9.54
CA ASP A 61 1.84 -43.53 8.37
C ASP A 61 2.32 -42.79 7.09
N PRO A 62 3.30 -43.35 6.35
CA PRO A 62 3.90 -42.69 5.19
C PRO A 62 2.89 -42.31 4.11
N VAL A 63 1.83 -43.11 3.92
CA VAL A 63 0.79 -42.84 2.92
C VAL A 63 -0.03 -41.61 3.31
N LYS A 64 -0.37 -41.47 4.60
CA LYS A 64 -1.12 -40.31 5.09
C LYS A 64 -0.31 -39.02 4.98
N ILE A 65 0.99 -39.09 5.23
CA ILE A 65 1.88 -37.93 5.09
C ILE A 65 2.01 -37.53 3.62
N ALA A 66 2.15 -38.49 2.71
CA ALA A 66 2.16 -38.23 1.27
C ALA A 66 0.86 -37.54 0.79
N HIS A 67 -0.30 -37.99 1.29
CA HIS A 67 -1.60 -37.34 0.99
C HIS A 67 -1.67 -35.91 1.52
N GLN A 68 -1.17 -35.68 2.73
CA GLN A 68 -1.19 -34.35 3.35
C GLN A 68 -0.31 -33.37 2.58
N LEU A 69 0.92 -33.78 2.24
CA LEU A 69 1.84 -32.97 1.44
C LEU A 69 1.28 -32.67 0.06
N TRP A 70 0.64 -33.66 -0.58
CA TRP A 70 -0.03 -33.46 -1.86
C TRP A 70 -1.19 -32.45 -1.74
N PHE A 71 -2.01 -32.56 -0.70
CA PHE A 71 -3.13 -31.65 -0.48
C PHE A 71 -2.64 -30.22 -0.21
N ASP A 72 -1.61 -30.05 0.62
CA ASP A 72 -1.05 -28.74 0.95
C ASP A 72 -0.45 -28.06 -0.29
N ALA A 73 0.26 -28.81 -1.14
CA ALA A 73 0.79 -28.29 -2.41
C ALA A 73 -0.32 -27.91 -3.42
N MET A 74 -1.42 -28.65 -3.45
CA MET A 74 -2.54 -28.40 -4.37
C MET A 74 -3.59 -27.44 -3.83
N LYS A 75 -3.56 -27.12 -2.53
CA LYS A 75 -4.59 -26.33 -1.82
C LYS A 75 -4.85 -24.98 -2.48
N GLU A 76 -3.80 -24.25 -2.83
CA GLU A 76 -3.93 -22.93 -3.45
C GLU A 76 -4.60 -23.01 -4.82
N LYS A 77 -4.23 -23.99 -5.64
CA LYS A 77 -4.85 -24.20 -6.96
C LYS A 77 -6.32 -24.61 -6.83
N ILE A 78 -6.62 -25.51 -5.90
CA ILE A 78 -7.99 -25.96 -5.63
C ILE A 78 -8.86 -24.80 -5.12
N MET A 79 -8.33 -23.94 -4.23
CA MET A 79 -9.07 -22.76 -3.76
C MET A 79 -9.25 -21.71 -4.86
N SER A 80 -8.21 -21.43 -5.64
CA SER A 80 -8.28 -20.48 -6.75
C SER A 80 -9.34 -20.88 -7.79
N GLN A 81 -9.38 -22.16 -8.18
CA GLN A 81 -10.37 -22.67 -9.12
C GLN A 81 -11.80 -22.58 -8.57
N ARG A 82 -12.01 -22.87 -7.28
CA ARG A 82 -13.34 -22.75 -6.63
C ARG A 82 -13.80 -21.30 -6.56
N ILE A 83 -12.92 -20.36 -6.22
CA ILE A 83 -13.23 -18.93 -6.18
C ILE A 83 -13.56 -18.42 -7.58
N MET A 84 -12.74 -18.76 -8.58
CA MET A 84 -12.95 -18.34 -9.97
C MET A 84 -14.28 -18.87 -10.54
N THR A 85 -14.63 -20.12 -10.23
CA THR A 85 -15.92 -20.71 -10.61
C THR A 85 -17.08 -19.96 -9.94
N GLY A 86 -16.96 -19.65 -8.64
CA GLY A 86 -17.95 -18.86 -7.91
C GLY A 86 -18.15 -17.46 -8.51
N VAL A 87 -17.07 -16.75 -8.81
CA VAL A 87 -17.12 -15.40 -9.42
C VAL A 87 -17.73 -15.45 -10.83
N SER A 88 -17.41 -16.47 -11.62
CA SER A 88 -17.95 -16.65 -12.97
C SER A 88 -19.47 -16.88 -12.96
N VAL A 89 -19.98 -17.68 -12.01
CA VAL A 89 -21.41 -17.90 -11.83
C VAL A 89 -22.12 -16.61 -11.43
N VAL A 90 -21.54 -15.83 -10.51
CA VAL A 90 -22.10 -14.53 -10.09
C VAL A 90 -22.16 -13.56 -11.27
N MET A 91 -21.08 -13.46 -12.08
CA MET A 91 -21.09 -12.62 -13.28
C MET A 91 -22.15 -13.06 -14.29
N ALA A 92 -22.33 -14.37 -14.51
CA ALA A 92 -23.37 -14.86 -15.41
C ALA A 92 -24.78 -14.46 -14.95
N VAL A 93 -25.05 -14.56 -13.64
CA VAL A 93 -26.33 -14.12 -13.06
C VAL A 93 -26.53 -12.61 -13.22
N CYS A 94 -25.50 -11.80 -12.99
CA CYS A 94 -25.56 -10.35 -13.22
C CYS A 94 -25.85 -10.00 -14.69
N CYS A 95 -25.21 -10.69 -15.64
CA CYS A 95 -25.45 -10.49 -17.07
C CYS A 95 -26.90 -10.84 -17.45
N ILE A 96 -27.44 -11.95 -16.94
CA ILE A 96 -28.84 -12.33 -17.17
C ILE A 96 -29.80 -11.28 -16.58
N ALA A 97 -29.49 -10.75 -15.39
CA ALA A 97 -30.28 -9.69 -14.77
C ALA A 97 -30.29 -8.40 -15.61
N VAL A 98 -29.13 -7.98 -16.15
CA VAL A 98 -29.03 -6.80 -17.03
C VAL A 98 -29.84 -6.99 -18.30
N VAL A 99 -29.78 -8.17 -18.93
CA VAL A 99 -30.59 -8.48 -20.12
C VAL A 99 -32.09 -8.46 -19.78
N GLY A 100 -32.48 -8.98 -18.61
CA GLY A 100 -33.86 -8.93 -18.14
C GLY A 100 -34.37 -7.50 -17.92
N ILE A 101 -33.54 -6.64 -17.32
CA ILE A 101 -33.86 -5.21 -17.13
C ILE A 101 -33.98 -4.51 -18.48
N ALA A 102 -33.03 -4.74 -19.41
CA ALA A 102 -33.06 -4.15 -20.75
C ALA A 102 -34.31 -4.58 -21.55
N TRP A 103 -34.69 -5.85 -21.46
CA TRP A 103 -35.91 -6.37 -22.10
C TRP A 103 -37.18 -5.73 -21.51
N SER A 104 -37.22 -5.54 -20.19
CA SER A 104 -38.33 -4.87 -19.51
C SER A 104 -38.48 -3.42 -19.99
N LEU A 105 -37.37 -2.66 -20.05
CA LEU A 105 -37.35 -1.29 -20.55
C LEU A 105 -37.77 -1.20 -22.02
N MET A 106 -37.37 -2.17 -22.84
CA MET A 106 -37.76 -2.23 -24.25
C MET A 106 -39.27 -2.51 -24.42
N LYS A 107 -39.85 -3.38 -23.59
CA LYS A 107 -41.30 -3.65 -23.59
C LYS A 107 -42.11 -2.42 -23.15
N GLU A 108 -41.62 -1.69 -22.16
CA GLU A 108 -42.24 -0.44 -21.70
C GLU A 108 -42.16 0.65 -22.78
N SER A 109 -41.02 0.76 -23.48
CA SER A 109 -40.86 1.64 -24.64
C SER A 109 -41.81 1.30 -25.79
N GLN A 110 -42.04 0.02 -26.10
CA GLN A 110 -43.03 -0.39 -27.10
C GLN A 110 -44.45 0.03 -26.73
N ALA A 111 -44.84 -0.09 -25.46
CA ALA A 111 -46.16 0.35 -25.00
C ALA A 111 -46.33 1.88 -25.12
N ILE A 112 -45.29 2.64 -24.81
CA ILE A 112 -45.26 4.10 -24.97
C ILE A 112 -45.38 4.47 -26.46
N ASN A 113 -44.62 3.81 -27.34
CA ASN A 113 -44.65 4.06 -28.78
C ASN A 113 -46.00 3.69 -29.41
N GLN A 114 -46.65 2.62 -28.95
CA GLN A 114 -48.00 2.25 -29.40
C GLN A 114 -49.05 3.27 -28.95
N ASN A 115 -48.97 3.77 -27.71
CA ASN A 115 -49.86 4.85 -27.25
C ASN A 115 -49.65 6.14 -28.04
N LEU A 116 -48.40 6.48 -28.39
CA LEU A 116 -48.08 7.64 -29.22
C LEU A 116 -48.60 7.47 -30.66
N ALA A 117 -48.44 6.27 -31.24
CA ALA A 117 -48.97 5.94 -32.56
C ALA A 117 -50.51 5.95 -32.59
N ALA A 118 -51.16 5.48 -31.53
CA ALA A 118 -52.62 5.52 -31.40
C ALA A 118 -53.15 6.96 -31.28
N GLN A 119 -52.44 7.84 -30.55
CA GLN A 119 -52.77 9.26 -30.49
C GLN A 119 -52.61 9.94 -31.86
N LEU A 120 -51.58 9.56 -32.64
CA LEU A 120 -51.39 10.06 -34.00
C LEU A 120 -52.45 9.53 -34.97
N ALA A 121 -52.85 8.26 -34.86
CA ALA A 121 -53.91 7.69 -35.68
C ALA A 121 -55.28 8.32 -35.41
N ALA A 122 -55.59 8.64 -34.15
CA ALA A 122 -56.81 9.35 -33.75
C ALA A 122 -56.88 10.80 -34.28
N ILE A 123 -55.74 11.39 -34.64
CA ILE A 123 -55.67 12.71 -35.30
C ILE A 123 -55.92 12.59 -36.81
N VAL A 124 -55.58 11.45 -37.42
CA VAL A 124 -55.75 11.21 -38.87
C VAL A 124 -57.19 10.84 -39.25
N ASP A 125 -57.98 10.24 -38.35
CA ASP A 125 -59.34 9.74 -38.64
C ASP A 125 -60.46 10.80 -38.51
N ARG A 126 -60.11 12.09 -38.43
CA ARG A 126 -61.10 13.18 -38.43
C ARG A 126 -61.58 13.46 -39.88
N PRO A 127 -62.90 13.46 -40.16
CA PRO A 127 -63.40 13.73 -41.50
C PRO A 127 -63.15 15.18 -41.89
N GLN A 128 -62.53 15.37 -43.05
CA GLN A 128 -62.18 16.68 -43.62
C GLN A 128 -63.44 17.50 -43.97
N PRO A 129 -63.34 18.84 -43.86
CA PRO A 129 -63.76 19.67 -44.98
C PRO A 129 -62.57 20.45 -45.55
N VAL A 130 -62.38 20.23 -46.84
CA VAL A 130 -61.71 21.04 -47.89
C VAL A 130 -61.24 22.44 -47.44
N VAL A 131 -59.95 22.61 -47.16
CA VAL A 131 -59.09 23.72 -47.65
C VAL A 131 -57.62 23.26 -47.57
N VAL A 132 -57.17 22.50 -48.57
CA VAL A 132 -55.76 22.05 -48.69
C VAL A 132 -55.01 23.06 -49.56
N ALA A 133 -54.32 24.01 -48.91
CA ALA A 133 -53.27 24.82 -49.53
C ALA A 133 -52.38 25.52 -48.48
N ASN A 134 -52.90 25.81 -47.28
CA ASN A 134 -52.15 26.56 -46.26
C ASN A 134 -51.57 25.69 -45.12
N MET A 135 -51.98 24.42 -45.01
CA MET A 135 -51.55 23.56 -43.89
C MET A 135 -50.24 22.81 -44.18
N ASP A 136 -49.95 22.51 -45.44
CA ASP A 136 -48.69 21.86 -45.85
C ASP A 136 -47.47 22.75 -45.62
N GLN A 137 -47.61 24.07 -45.80
CA GLN A 137 -46.53 25.02 -45.49
C GLN A 137 -46.25 25.15 -43.98
N GLN A 138 -47.28 24.94 -43.15
CA GLN A 138 -47.14 25.04 -41.70
C GLN A 138 -46.51 23.78 -41.11
N ILE A 139 -46.85 22.61 -41.67
CA ILE A 139 -46.23 21.32 -41.32
C ILE A 139 -44.78 21.27 -41.81
N LEU A 140 -44.49 21.78 -43.01
CA LEU A 140 -43.11 21.87 -43.51
C LEU A 140 -42.26 22.84 -42.67
N LYS A 141 -42.82 23.96 -42.20
CA LYS A 141 -42.13 24.85 -41.25
C LYS A 141 -41.83 24.18 -39.91
N GLN A 142 -42.77 23.41 -39.37
CA GLN A 142 -42.56 22.66 -38.12
C GLN A 142 -41.57 21.51 -38.29
N LEU A 143 -41.51 20.88 -39.46
CA LEU A 143 -40.50 19.87 -39.81
C LEU A 143 -39.12 20.49 -39.99
N ASP A 144 -39.00 21.68 -40.59
CA ASP A 144 -37.72 22.40 -40.66
C ASP A 144 -37.27 22.93 -39.28
N GLU A 145 -38.21 23.30 -38.39
CA GLU A 145 -37.91 23.63 -36.99
C GLU A 145 -37.50 22.40 -36.17
N LEU A 146 -38.12 21.24 -36.37
CA LEU A 146 -37.72 19.97 -35.75
C LEU A 146 -36.38 19.46 -36.30
N LYS A 147 -36.13 19.64 -37.60
CA LYS A 147 -34.87 19.28 -38.24
C LYS A 147 -33.76 20.26 -37.87
N ARG A 148 -34.05 21.53 -37.61
CA ARG A 148 -33.14 22.44 -36.90
C ARG A 148 -32.93 21.99 -35.46
N GLY A 149 -33.97 21.61 -34.72
CA GLY A 149 -33.83 21.06 -33.36
C GLY A 149 -32.95 19.81 -33.29
N GLN A 150 -33.04 18.92 -34.28
CA GLN A 150 -32.22 17.70 -34.38
C GLN A 150 -30.84 17.93 -35.00
N ALA A 151 -30.67 18.84 -35.96
CA ALA A 151 -29.35 19.25 -36.45
C ALA A 151 -28.58 20.01 -35.36
N THR A 152 -29.27 20.78 -34.53
CA THR A 152 -28.71 21.37 -33.29
C THR A 152 -28.47 20.32 -32.20
N GLN A 153 -28.85 19.05 -32.39
CA GLN A 153 -28.53 17.92 -31.49
C GLN A 153 -27.38 17.04 -32.00
N ILE A 154 -27.03 17.12 -33.29
CA ILE A 154 -25.86 16.42 -33.85
C ILE A 154 -24.64 17.36 -33.88
N ASP A 155 -24.85 18.67 -34.02
CA ASP A 155 -23.79 19.70 -33.85
C ASP A 155 -23.57 20.15 -32.40
N SER A 156 -24.36 19.68 -31.41
CA SER A 156 -24.21 20.06 -29.98
C SER A 156 -23.52 19.01 -29.10
N SER A 157 -22.96 17.95 -29.70
CA SER A 157 -22.11 17.01 -28.97
C SER A 157 -20.75 17.59 -28.52
N SER A 158 -20.46 18.85 -28.87
CA SER A 158 -19.24 19.56 -28.49
C SER A 158 -19.34 20.42 -27.22
N GLU A 159 -20.51 20.72 -26.65
CA GLU A 159 -20.60 21.75 -25.57
C GLU A 159 -21.68 21.53 -24.49
N GLU A 160 -22.10 20.30 -24.17
CA GLU A 160 -22.88 20.10 -22.93
C GLU A 160 -21.98 20.21 -21.70
N MET A 161 -21.98 21.42 -21.11
CA MET A 161 -21.23 21.77 -19.92
C MET A 161 -21.99 21.33 -18.65
N ASN A 162 -21.33 20.52 -17.81
CA ASN A 162 -21.84 19.92 -16.59
C ASN A 162 -21.41 20.71 -15.36
N GLN A 163 -22.32 20.98 -14.44
CA GLN A 163 -21.96 21.61 -13.17
C GLN A 163 -21.27 20.58 -12.27
N ILE A 164 -20.05 20.92 -11.81
CA ILE A 164 -19.27 20.09 -10.88
C ILE A 164 -19.14 20.86 -9.56
N LEU A 165 -19.78 20.34 -8.53
CA LEU A 165 -19.85 20.95 -7.19
C LEU A 165 -19.37 19.96 -6.14
N PHE A 166 -18.57 20.43 -5.18
CA PHE A 166 -18.24 19.66 -3.98
C PHE A 166 -18.75 20.39 -2.73
N GLN A 167 -19.33 19.62 -1.83
CA GLN A 167 -19.70 20.08 -0.49
C GLN A 167 -18.59 19.67 0.48
N LEU A 168 -17.86 20.64 1.02
CA LEU A 168 -16.80 20.40 2.00
C LEU A 168 -17.36 20.55 3.42
N VAL A 169 -17.08 19.56 4.26
CA VAL A 169 -17.57 19.50 5.66
C VAL A 169 -16.45 19.10 6.60
N GLN A 170 -16.45 19.61 7.83
CA GLN A 170 -15.40 19.38 8.81
C GLN A 170 -15.59 18.08 9.60
N GLU A 171 -14.55 17.26 9.71
CA GLU A 171 -14.38 16.05 10.56
C GLU A 171 -15.33 14.87 10.25
N LYS A 172 -16.57 15.13 9.84
CA LYS A 172 -17.61 14.16 9.52
C LYS A 172 -18.59 14.70 8.48
N ARG A 173 -19.35 13.80 7.84
CA ARG A 173 -20.37 14.14 6.81
C ARG A 173 -21.40 15.17 7.25
N ASP A 174 -21.88 15.07 8.49
CA ASP A 174 -22.83 16.04 9.08
C ASP A 174 -22.09 17.14 9.87
N GLY A 175 -20.85 17.42 9.47
CA GLY A 175 -19.99 18.42 10.08
C GLY A 175 -20.41 19.84 9.72
N LYS A 176 -19.74 20.82 10.33
CA LYS A 176 -19.86 22.21 9.90
C LYS A 176 -19.26 22.37 8.50
N PRO A 177 -19.76 23.33 7.68
CA PRO A 177 -19.13 23.63 6.41
C PRO A 177 -17.64 23.97 6.52
N ALA A 178 -16.82 23.47 5.60
CA ALA A 178 -15.38 23.71 5.56
C ALA A 178 -15.05 24.82 4.53
N ALA A 179 -14.89 26.05 5.04
CA ALA A 179 -14.62 27.24 4.24
C ALA A 179 -13.12 27.49 4.01
N GLY A 180 -12.77 28.13 2.90
CA GLY A 180 -11.42 28.59 2.57
C GLY A 180 -10.47 27.52 2.00
N PHE A 181 -10.96 26.32 1.71
CA PHE A 181 -10.17 25.27 1.06
C PHE A 181 -10.03 25.57 -0.43
N SER A 182 -8.83 25.45 -0.98
CA SER A 182 -8.58 25.68 -2.41
C SER A 182 -8.54 24.36 -3.17
N GLY A 183 -9.34 24.26 -4.23
CA GLY A 183 -9.37 23.10 -5.11
C GLY A 183 -8.86 23.44 -6.52
N THR A 184 -8.22 22.47 -7.16
CA THR A 184 -7.84 22.50 -8.57
C THR A 184 -8.42 21.27 -9.25
N LEU A 185 -9.22 21.48 -10.28
CA LEU A 185 -9.81 20.42 -11.08
C LEU A 185 -9.16 20.42 -12.46
N ALA A 186 -8.46 19.33 -12.80
CA ALA A 186 -7.74 19.17 -14.06
C ALA A 186 -8.46 18.14 -14.95
N LYS A 187 -8.78 18.49 -16.20
CA LYS A 187 -9.32 17.54 -17.18
C LYS A 187 -8.19 16.68 -17.73
N ILE A 188 -8.37 15.37 -17.74
CA ILE A 188 -7.38 14.39 -18.22
C ILE A 188 -7.95 13.62 -19.40
N GLU A 189 -7.19 13.54 -20.49
CA GLU A 189 -7.45 12.69 -21.65
C GLU A 189 -6.13 11.99 -22.03
N ASP A 190 -6.16 10.67 -22.23
CA ASP A 190 -4.97 9.85 -22.56
C ASP A 190 -3.73 10.14 -21.68
N ASN A 191 -3.97 10.30 -20.36
CA ASN A 191 -2.97 10.69 -19.35
C ASN A 191 -2.35 12.09 -19.51
N ASN A 192 -2.86 12.94 -20.39
CA ASN A 192 -2.44 14.33 -20.54
C ASN A 192 -3.43 15.29 -19.87
N GLU A 193 -2.91 16.29 -19.18
CA GLU A 193 -3.70 17.41 -18.65
C GLU A 193 -4.08 18.35 -19.81
N ILE A 194 -5.38 18.52 -20.06
CA ILE A 194 -5.89 19.38 -21.14
C ILE A 194 -6.05 20.82 -20.64
N PHE A 195 -6.68 20.98 -19.47
CA PHE A 195 -6.81 22.27 -18.79
C PHE A 195 -7.07 22.06 -17.30
N LYS A 196 -6.95 23.13 -16.52
CA LYS A 196 -7.27 23.16 -15.09
C LYS A 196 -8.10 24.38 -14.70
N VAL A 197 -8.95 24.21 -13.71
CA VAL A 197 -9.78 25.27 -13.11
C VAL A 197 -9.56 25.26 -11.60
N ASN A 198 -9.50 26.45 -11.01
CA ASN A 198 -9.33 26.61 -9.57
C ASN A 198 -10.62 27.14 -8.95
N ALA A 199 -10.91 26.69 -7.74
CA ALA A 199 -12.01 27.19 -6.92
C ALA A 199 -11.57 27.28 -5.46
N THR A 200 -12.30 28.06 -4.66
CA THR A 200 -12.11 28.12 -3.21
C THR A 200 -13.46 27.94 -2.54
N SER A 201 -13.52 27.13 -1.48
CA SER A 201 -14.77 26.86 -0.80
C SER A 201 -15.29 28.08 -0.05
N ASP A 202 -16.58 28.35 -0.19
CA ASP A 202 -17.23 29.49 0.43
C ASP A 202 -17.61 29.24 1.91
N ALA A 203 -18.32 30.20 2.52
CA ALA A 203 -18.79 30.09 3.90
C ALA A 203 -19.79 28.93 4.13
N MET A 204 -20.43 28.44 3.07
CA MET A 204 -21.30 27.27 3.08
C MET A 204 -20.54 25.98 2.74
N GLY A 205 -19.21 26.05 2.60
CA GLY A 205 -18.35 24.92 2.27
C GLY A 205 -18.50 24.45 0.83
N GLN A 206 -19.12 25.26 -0.04
CA GLN A 206 -19.32 24.90 -1.44
C GLN A 206 -18.09 25.24 -2.26
N LEU A 207 -17.53 24.23 -2.92
CA LEU A 207 -16.43 24.34 -3.86
C LEU A 207 -17.00 24.15 -5.27
N ASP A 208 -17.34 25.26 -5.92
CA ASP A 208 -17.97 25.29 -7.25
C ASP A 208 -16.93 25.57 -8.33
N PHE A 209 -16.76 24.62 -9.26
CA PHE A 209 -15.88 24.77 -10.43
C PHE A 209 -16.63 25.31 -11.66
N GLY A 210 -17.90 25.64 -11.52
CA GLY A 210 -18.77 26.10 -12.59
C GLY A 210 -19.20 24.96 -13.52
N LYS A 211 -19.56 25.34 -14.74
CA LYS A 211 -19.93 24.38 -15.79
C LYS A 211 -18.69 23.99 -16.58
N LEU A 212 -18.44 22.69 -16.70
CA LEU A 212 -17.25 22.13 -17.33
C LEU A 212 -17.64 21.06 -18.36
N PRO A 213 -16.86 20.88 -19.44
CA PRO A 213 -17.18 19.89 -20.47
C PRO A 213 -17.26 18.48 -19.88
N TRP A 214 -17.90 17.56 -20.59
CA TRP A 214 -17.86 16.16 -20.21
C TRP A 214 -16.41 15.62 -20.26
N GLY A 215 -16.15 14.60 -19.45
CA GLY A 215 -14.85 13.94 -19.41
C GLY A 215 -14.40 13.56 -18.00
N THR A 216 -13.16 13.09 -17.91
CA THR A 216 -12.54 12.65 -16.66
C THR A 216 -11.72 13.79 -16.07
N TYR A 217 -11.88 14.00 -14.77
CA TYR A 217 -11.22 15.05 -14.01
C TYR A 217 -10.47 14.48 -12.81
N HIS A 218 -9.36 15.13 -12.47
CA HIS A 218 -8.61 14.88 -11.25
C HIS A 218 -8.69 16.11 -10.34
N LEU A 219 -9.19 15.90 -9.12
CA LEU A 219 -9.29 16.92 -8.10
C LEU A 219 -8.03 16.89 -7.22
N LYS A 220 -7.39 18.06 -7.08
CA LYS A 220 -6.44 18.36 -6.00
C LYS A 220 -7.11 19.31 -5.04
N LEU A 221 -7.00 19.05 -3.74
CA LEU A 221 -7.61 19.89 -2.71
C LEU A 221 -6.57 20.21 -1.64
N HIS A 222 -6.52 21.48 -1.24
CA HIS A 222 -5.59 22.00 -0.26
C HIS A 222 -6.37 22.74 0.83
N SER A 223 -5.98 22.53 2.09
CA SER A 223 -6.50 23.29 3.23
C SER A 223 -5.84 24.67 3.34
N PRO A 224 -6.45 25.62 4.08
CA PRO A 224 -5.86 26.94 4.33
C PRO A 224 -4.47 26.91 4.99
N TRP A 225 -4.09 25.79 5.62
CA TRP A 225 -2.83 25.61 6.33
C TRP A 225 -1.91 24.58 5.66
N ASN A 226 -2.11 24.31 4.37
CA ASN A 226 -1.20 23.53 3.53
C ASN A 226 -1.15 22.02 3.86
N GLU A 227 -2.30 21.45 4.24
CA GLU A 227 -2.58 20.01 4.08
C GLU A 227 -3.22 19.71 2.73
N ASP A 228 -2.80 18.61 2.13
CA ASP A 228 -3.25 18.15 0.82
C ASP A 228 -4.13 16.91 0.94
N LEU A 229 -5.23 16.84 0.20
CA LEU A 229 -6.01 15.61 0.08
C LEU A 229 -5.23 14.58 -0.75
N TYR A 230 -4.83 13.48 -0.12
CA TYR A 230 -4.08 12.40 -0.74
C TYR A 230 -5.00 11.53 -1.59
N ARG A 231 -4.73 11.51 -2.91
CA ARG A 231 -5.39 10.70 -3.94
C ARG A 231 -6.92 10.73 -3.86
N PHE A 232 -7.51 11.74 -4.48
CA PHE A 232 -8.93 11.69 -4.81
C PHE A 232 -9.16 10.84 -6.06
N ASN A 233 -10.25 10.07 -6.08
CA ASN A 233 -10.61 9.28 -7.26
C ASN A 233 -10.90 10.19 -8.45
N ASN A 234 -10.69 9.67 -9.66
CA ASN A 234 -11.06 10.38 -10.87
C ASN A 234 -12.58 10.59 -10.91
N ILE A 235 -12.98 11.81 -11.27
CA ILE A 235 -14.38 12.21 -11.41
C ILE A 235 -14.76 12.11 -12.88
N SER A 236 -15.83 11.41 -13.21
CA SER A 236 -16.38 11.35 -14.58
C SER A 236 -17.61 12.25 -14.68
N ALA A 237 -17.48 13.38 -15.36
CA ALA A 237 -18.59 14.24 -15.69
C ALA A 237 -19.31 13.72 -16.94
N ILE A 238 -20.59 13.38 -16.78
CA ILE A 238 -21.45 12.84 -17.85
C ILE A 238 -22.40 13.95 -18.31
N PRO A 239 -22.59 14.16 -19.63
CA PRO A 239 -23.50 15.15 -20.16
C PRO A 239 -24.90 15.09 -19.52
N GLY A 240 -25.45 16.26 -19.19
CA GLY A 240 -26.80 16.42 -18.62
C GLY A 240 -26.94 15.99 -17.15
N ARG A 241 -25.85 15.65 -16.44
CA ARG A 241 -25.89 15.26 -15.03
C ARG A 241 -25.05 16.21 -14.16
N LYS A 242 -25.66 16.74 -13.09
CA LYS A 242 -24.94 17.43 -12.03
C LYS A 242 -24.04 16.42 -11.31
N TYR A 243 -22.77 16.77 -11.11
CA TYR A 243 -21.88 16.04 -10.22
C TYR A 243 -21.87 16.75 -8.86
N GLU A 244 -22.22 16.02 -7.80
CA GLU A 244 -22.23 16.53 -6.44
C GLU A 244 -21.69 15.46 -5.49
N GLU A 245 -20.67 15.83 -4.72
CA GLU A 245 -20.06 14.94 -3.74
C GLU A 245 -19.69 15.70 -2.46
N THR A 246 -19.82 15.03 -1.31
CA THR A 246 -19.42 15.58 -0.03
C THR A 246 -18.03 15.07 0.36
N ILE A 247 -17.08 15.97 0.62
CA ILE A 247 -15.72 15.63 1.05
C ILE A 247 -15.52 16.05 2.50
N VAL A 248 -15.04 15.12 3.32
CA VAL A 248 -14.72 15.39 4.71
C VAL A 248 -13.30 15.96 4.83
N CYS A 249 -13.21 17.13 5.43
CA CYS A 249 -12.02 17.94 5.57
C CYS A 249 -11.62 18.06 7.04
N PRO A 250 -10.33 18.28 7.34
CA PRO A 250 -9.90 18.63 8.69
C PRO A 250 -10.49 19.97 9.16
N ALA A 251 -10.78 20.10 10.45
CA ALA A 251 -11.33 21.34 11.01
C ALA A 251 -10.28 22.45 11.23
N GLY A 252 -9.00 22.10 11.31
CA GLY A 252 -7.93 23.04 11.61
C GLY A 252 -6.53 22.45 11.44
N VAL A 253 -5.53 23.30 11.68
CA VAL A 253 -4.11 22.93 11.73
C VAL A 253 -3.91 21.74 12.67
N PRO A 254 -3.04 20.78 12.36
CA PRO A 254 -2.71 19.71 13.29
C PRO A 254 -2.22 20.29 14.62
N GLU A 255 -2.77 19.81 15.73
CA GLU A 255 -2.32 20.17 17.07
C GLU A 255 -1.05 19.38 17.42
N GLU A 256 -0.14 19.98 18.19
CA GLU A 256 0.96 19.23 18.83
C GLU A 256 0.39 18.44 20.01
N VAL A 257 0.78 17.17 20.10
CA VAL A 257 0.39 16.25 21.16
C VAL A 257 1.64 15.58 21.74
N PRO A 258 1.66 15.28 23.05
CA PRO A 258 2.78 14.59 23.67
C PRO A 258 2.84 13.15 23.17
N VAL A 259 4.03 12.69 22.82
CA VAL A 259 4.34 11.32 22.38
C VAL A 259 5.42 10.73 23.29
N GLN A 260 5.20 9.50 23.76
CA GLN A 260 6.18 8.74 24.55
C GLN A 260 6.78 7.64 23.70
N PHE A 261 8.06 7.34 23.91
CA PHE A 261 8.74 6.24 23.23
C PHE A 261 9.03 5.11 24.21
N GLU A 262 8.76 3.88 23.78
CA GLU A 262 9.12 2.68 24.54
C GLU A 262 9.91 1.73 23.64
N VAL A 263 11.07 1.31 24.11
CA VAL A 263 11.93 0.39 23.35
C VAL A 263 11.77 -1.01 23.91
N ASN A 264 11.28 -1.92 23.07
CA ASN A 264 11.25 -3.35 23.37
C ASN A 264 12.46 -4.02 22.69
N TRP A 265 13.46 -4.37 23.49
CA TRP A 265 14.66 -5.08 23.04
C TRP A 265 14.96 -6.32 23.89
N PRO A 266 14.39 -7.48 23.52
CA PRO A 266 14.54 -8.70 24.31
C PRO A 266 15.97 -9.22 24.43
N THR A 267 16.83 -8.90 23.45
CA THR A 267 18.21 -9.40 23.35
C THR A 267 19.26 -8.31 23.59
N GLN A 268 18.90 -7.26 24.34
CA GLN A 268 19.81 -6.16 24.68
C GLN A 268 21.07 -6.67 25.41
N PRO A 269 22.28 -6.27 24.97
CA PRO A 269 23.51 -6.57 25.70
C PRO A 269 23.58 -5.83 27.05
N GLU A 270 23.93 -6.53 28.13
CA GLU A 270 23.92 -5.99 29.50
C GLU A 270 25.00 -4.92 29.79
N ASN A 271 26.07 -4.86 28.98
CA ASN A 271 27.29 -4.12 29.31
C ASN A 271 27.52 -2.84 28.48
N GLU A 272 26.55 -2.40 27.69
CA GLU A 272 26.71 -1.21 26.83
C GLU A 272 25.49 -0.27 26.91
N ASP A 273 25.77 1.03 27.04
CA ASP A 273 24.76 2.08 26.91
C ASP A 273 24.43 2.27 25.43
N TYR A 274 23.21 1.91 25.03
CA TYR A 274 22.69 2.07 23.68
C TYR A 274 21.69 3.22 23.58
N TYR A 275 21.69 3.85 22.41
CA TYR A 275 20.77 4.88 22.01
C TYR A 275 20.15 4.51 20.67
N LEU A 276 18.90 4.90 20.46
CA LEU A 276 18.26 4.83 19.15
C LEU A 276 18.10 6.24 18.60
N LEU A 277 18.57 6.45 17.37
CA LEU A 277 18.26 7.65 16.62
C LEU A 277 17.14 7.33 15.63
N CYS A 278 15.98 7.94 15.79
CA CYS A 278 14.84 7.77 14.92
C CYS A 278 14.72 8.98 13.98
N ASP A 279 14.96 8.78 12.69
CA ASP A 279 14.80 9.80 11.64
C ASP A 279 13.50 9.56 10.86
N PHE A 280 12.48 10.37 11.14
CA PHE A 280 11.17 10.36 10.48
C PHE A 280 11.14 11.21 9.21
N ARG A 281 12.24 11.88 8.87
CA ARG A 281 12.27 12.81 7.75
C ARG A 281 12.38 12.05 6.44
N ARG A 282 11.82 12.66 5.41
CA ARG A 282 12.02 12.29 4.01
C ARG A 282 12.97 13.30 3.38
N MET A 283 13.86 12.81 2.54
CA MET A 283 14.69 13.67 1.70
C MET A 283 14.14 13.68 0.28
N GLU A 284 13.97 14.87 -0.26
CA GLU A 284 13.63 15.06 -1.67
C GLU A 284 14.60 16.08 -2.28
N PRO A 285 15.00 15.92 -3.55
CA PRO A 285 15.79 16.92 -4.24
C PRO A 285 14.98 18.22 -4.31
N SER A 286 15.62 19.34 -4.00
CA SER A 286 14.98 20.65 -4.10
C SER A 286 14.56 20.92 -5.53
N GLN A 287 13.31 21.35 -5.73
CA GLN A 287 12.80 21.71 -7.05
C GLN A 287 13.56 22.87 -7.68
N SER A 288 14.08 23.80 -6.85
CA SER A 288 14.85 24.96 -7.30
C SER A 288 16.34 24.68 -7.52
N SER A 289 16.90 23.65 -6.86
CA SER A 289 18.30 23.27 -7.00
C SER A 289 18.46 21.78 -6.78
N PRO A 290 18.42 20.94 -7.84
CA PRO A 290 18.46 19.48 -7.72
C PRO A 290 19.68 18.91 -6.99
N SER A 291 20.74 19.71 -6.83
CA SER A 291 21.95 19.39 -6.05
C SER A 291 21.81 19.60 -4.54
N VAL A 292 20.73 20.24 -4.09
CA VAL A 292 20.45 20.50 -2.67
C VAL A 292 19.27 19.65 -2.24
N ASN A 293 19.49 18.82 -1.24
CA ASN A 293 18.46 17.99 -0.65
C ASN A 293 17.64 18.79 0.37
N GLN A 294 16.32 18.64 0.34
CA GLN A 294 15.41 19.23 1.32
C GLN A 294 14.77 18.14 2.16
N PHE A 295 14.69 18.40 3.47
CA PHE A 295 14.06 17.49 4.41
C PHE A 295 12.60 17.88 4.65
N TYR A 296 11.74 16.88 4.61
CA TYR A 296 10.31 17.01 4.86
C TYR A 296 9.86 16.06 5.96
N LEU A 297 8.88 16.48 6.74
CA LEU A 297 8.17 15.60 7.65
C LEU A 297 6.70 15.51 7.23
N ASN A 298 6.24 14.28 7.01
CA ASN A 298 4.88 14.00 6.57
C ASN A 298 4.09 13.36 7.70
N SER A 299 2.87 13.83 7.92
CA SER A 299 1.89 13.19 8.79
C SER A 299 0.54 13.10 8.07
N GLU A 300 -0.14 11.97 8.18
CA GLU A 300 -1.43 11.74 7.53
C GLU A 300 -2.59 11.77 8.54
N ARG A 301 -3.71 12.40 8.22
CA ARG A 301 -4.94 12.30 9.01
C ARG A 301 -6.02 11.63 8.18
N SER A 302 -6.63 10.59 8.72
CA SER A 302 -7.73 9.89 8.06
C SER A 302 -9.07 10.30 8.65
N PHE A 303 -10.03 10.62 7.78
CA PHE A 303 -11.41 10.93 8.15
C PHE A 303 -12.36 9.95 7.46
N GLN A 304 -13.24 9.34 8.26
CA GLN A 304 -14.21 8.33 7.82
C GLN A 304 -13.63 7.18 6.98
N GLN A 305 -12.36 6.82 7.20
CA GLN A 305 -11.63 5.75 6.48
C GLN A 305 -11.51 5.94 4.95
N HIS A 306 -11.86 7.12 4.43
CA HIS A 306 -11.89 7.38 2.99
C HIS A 306 -11.09 8.61 2.57
N TYR A 307 -11.00 9.62 3.44
CA TYR A 307 -10.29 10.86 3.12
C TYR A 307 -9.00 10.93 3.93
N TRP A 308 -7.87 10.84 3.23
CA TRP A 308 -6.54 11.00 3.82
C TRP A 308 -6.00 12.37 3.50
N TRP A 309 -5.69 13.16 4.51
CA TRP A 309 -5.07 14.47 4.37
C TRP A 309 -3.61 14.38 4.80
N THR A 310 -2.70 14.79 3.93
CA THR A 310 -1.26 14.77 4.19
C THR A 310 -0.80 16.16 4.55
N TYR A 311 -0.22 16.31 5.74
CA TYR A 311 0.47 17.51 6.16
C TYR A 311 1.96 17.35 5.92
N ARG A 312 2.47 18.04 4.90
CA ARG A 312 3.88 18.02 4.52
C ARG A 312 4.56 19.29 5.00
N ARG A 313 5.51 19.16 5.93
CA ARG A 313 6.27 20.27 6.49
C ARG A 313 7.68 20.32 5.90
N ASP A 314 8.05 21.47 5.34
CA ASP A 314 9.43 21.77 4.96
C ASP A 314 10.25 22.10 6.23
N LEU A 315 11.27 21.30 6.50
CA LEU A 315 12.09 21.42 7.71
C LEU A 315 13.31 22.32 7.53
N SER A 316 13.51 22.94 6.37
CA SER A 316 14.62 23.89 6.14
C SER A 316 14.66 25.04 7.15
N LYS A 317 13.51 25.38 7.77
CA LYS A 317 13.41 26.42 8.80
C LYS A 317 13.30 25.87 10.23
N GLN A 318 13.10 24.57 10.41
CA GLN A 318 12.97 23.89 11.71
C GLN A 318 13.58 22.48 11.65
N PRO A 319 14.92 22.37 11.42
CA PRO A 319 15.56 21.10 11.09
C PRO A 319 15.46 20.05 12.22
N VAL A 320 15.41 20.52 13.47
CA VAL A 320 15.37 19.70 14.69
C VAL A 320 14.08 18.86 14.83
N LYS A 321 13.01 19.23 14.12
CA LYS A 321 11.75 18.46 14.17
C LYS A 321 11.84 17.20 13.30
N GLY A 322 11.46 16.05 13.84
CA GLY A 322 11.40 14.77 13.11
C GLY A 322 12.63 13.87 13.24
N VAL A 323 13.64 14.26 14.02
CA VAL A 323 14.73 13.37 14.42
C VAL A 323 14.83 13.33 15.93
N TYR A 324 14.77 12.13 16.51
CA TYR A 324 14.71 11.95 17.95
C TYR A 324 15.78 10.97 18.39
N LEU A 325 16.50 11.30 19.46
CA LEU A 325 17.42 10.40 20.14
C LEU A 325 16.73 9.84 21.38
N ILE A 326 16.74 8.51 21.51
CA ILE A 326 16.09 7.77 22.58
C ILE A 326 17.16 7.06 23.40
N ASP A 327 17.15 7.31 24.70
CA ASP A 327 17.90 6.54 25.68
C ASP A 327 17.14 5.26 25.99
N VAL A 328 17.66 4.13 25.49
CA VAL A 328 17.03 2.81 25.60
C VAL A 328 16.87 2.38 27.06
N LYS A 329 17.80 2.76 27.93
CA LYS A 329 17.82 2.30 29.32
C LYS A 329 16.79 3.03 30.17
N ASN A 330 16.63 4.33 29.93
CA ASN A 330 15.79 5.20 30.76
C ASN A 330 14.44 5.52 30.10
N ASN A 331 14.19 5.06 28.87
CA ASN A 331 13.01 5.41 28.05
C ASN A 331 12.81 6.93 27.98
N GLN A 332 13.91 7.67 27.84
CA GLN A 332 13.89 9.12 27.68
C GLN A 332 14.16 9.48 26.24
N VAL A 333 13.60 10.60 25.80
CA VAL A 333 13.74 11.11 24.45
C VAL A 333 14.21 12.56 24.48
N THR A 334 14.98 12.94 23.47
CA THR A 334 15.34 14.33 23.17
C THR A 334 15.24 14.55 21.67
N PRO A 335 14.85 15.76 21.21
CA PRO A 335 15.11 16.15 19.83
C PRO A 335 16.61 16.01 19.54
N CYS A 336 16.97 15.43 18.39
CA CYS A 336 18.37 15.33 17.98
C CYS A 336 18.85 16.70 17.52
N PRO A 337 19.92 17.26 18.10
CA PRO A 337 20.60 18.42 17.54
C PRO A 337 21.06 18.13 16.11
N LEU A 338 20.90 19.11 15.23
CA LEU A 338 21.23 19.03 13.81
C LEU A 338 21.78 20.37 13.34
N GLU A 339 22.60 20.34 12.29
CA GLU A 339 23.05 21.55 11.60
C GLU A 339 21.86 22.30 10.95
N VAL A 340 22.08 23.56 10.58
CA VAL A 340 21.05 24.43 9.97
C VAL A 340 20.47 23.84 8.68
N ASP A 341 21.24 23.04 7.95
CA ASP A 341 20.81 22.35 6.73
C ASP A 341 20.16 20.97 6.99
N GLY A 342 20.00 20.59 8.27
CA GLY A 342 19.41 19.33 8.70
C GLY A 342 20.39 18.16 8.75
N LYS A 343 21.70 18.36 8.54
CA LYS A 343 22.69 17.30 8.71
C LYS A 343 22.94 16.95 10.18
N PHE A 344 23.43 15.74 10.39
CA PHE A 344 23.82 15.27 11.72
C PHE A 344 25.08 15.97 12.20
N GLU A 345 25.08 16.43 13.45
CA GLU A 345 26.28 16.88 14.16
C GLU A 345 26.67 15.86 15.25
N ASP A 346 27.91 15.90 15.68
CA ASP A 346 28.39 15.04 16.77
C ASP A 346 27.74 15.45 18.09
N LEU A 347 27.27 14.47 18.85
CA LEU A 347 26.44 14.70 20.03
C LEU A 347 27.22 14.57 21.33
N ASP A 348 27.18 15.63 22.12
CA ASP A 348 27.60 15.64 23.52
C ASP A 348 26.40 15.42 24.44
N LEU A 349 26.32 14.24 25.05
CA LEU A 349 25.23 13.82 25.93
C LEU A 349 24.98 14.80 27.09
N GLN A 350 26.00 15.51 27.57
CA GLN A 350 25.86 16.44 28.70
C GLN A 350 25.06 17.69 28.34
N LYS A 351 24.94 18.00 27.05
CA LYS A 351 24.21 19.17 26.54
C LYS A 351 22.75 18.86 26.20
N LEU A 352 22.36 17.58 26.22
CA LEU A 352 21.02 17.15 25.83
C LEU A 352 20.03 17.33 26.98
N VAL A 353 18.82 17.77 26.64
CA VAL A 353 17.71 17.90 27.59
C VAL A 353 16.77 16.72 27.40
N TRP A 354 16.89 15.74 28.29
CA TRP A 354 16.09 14.53 28.26
C TRP A 354 14.68 14.76 28.81
N GLN A 355 13.69 14.19 28.12
CA GLN A 355 12.28 14.31 28.43
C GLN A 355 11.62 12.93 28.39
N GLN A 356 10.47 12.79 29.06
CA GLN A 356 9.66 11.57 29.01
C GLN A 356 8.75 11.53 27.77
N ASN A 357 8.44 12.71 27.23
CA ASN A 357 7.61 12.87 26.05
C ASN A 357 8.16 13.99 25.18
N ILE A 358 7.74 13.99 23.92
CA ILE A 358 8.05 15.04 22.96
C ILE A 358 6.78 15.47 22.23
N GLU A 359 6.64 16.76 21.98
CA GLU A 359 5.50 17.32 21.27
C GLU A 359 5.62 17.04 19.77
N ILE A 360 4.65 16.31 19.22
CA ILE A 360 4.57 15.95 17.81
C ILE A 360 3.19 16.31 17.28
N PHE A 361 3.13 16.87 16.06
CA PHE A 361 1.86 17.14 15.41
C PHE A 361 1.01 15.88 15.24
N GLN A 362 -0.29 15.98 15.48
CA GLN A 362 -1.22 14.87 15.26
C GLN A 362 -1.19 14.34 13.82
N GLY A 363 -1.32 13.02 13.69
CA GLY A 363 -1.35 12.30 12.44
C GLY A 363 -0.62 10.96 12.52
N ASP A 364 -0.73 10.21 11.43
CA ASP A 364 -0.08 8.94 11.19
C ASP A 364 1.26 9.20 10.48
N TYR A 365 2.34 8.73 11.06
CA TYR A 365 3.70 8.83 10.54
C TYR A 365 4.16 7.50 9.98
N PHE A 366 4.94 7.55 8.91
CA PHE A 366 5.65 6.38 8.41
C PHE A 366 6.73 5.93 9.40
N ALA A 367 7.10 4.65 9.34
CA ALA A 367 8.17 4.11 10.16
C ALA A 367 9.49 4.87 9.90
N PRO A 368 10.19 5.31 10.96
CA PRO A 368 11.43 6.04 10.82
C PRO A 368 12.56 5.11 10.37
N ASN A 369 13.68 5.69 9.94
CA ASN A 369 14.95 4.96 10.01
C ASN A 369 15.43 4.98 11.45
N ILE A 370 15.83 3.83 11.96
CA ILE A 370 16.26 3.62 13.33
C ILE A 370 17.75 3.27 13.28
N TYR A 371 18.61 4.17 13.74
CA TYR A 371 20.03 3.90 13.91
C TYR A 371 20.27 3.40 15.33
N LEU A 372 20.85 2.21 15.44
CA LEU A 372 21.33 1.66 16.69
C LEU A 372 22.74 2.20 16.95
N LEU A 373 22.91 2.94 18.04
CA LEU A 373 24.14 3.67 18.35
C LEU A 373 24.63 3.29 19.75
N ARG A 374 25.93 3.02 19.87
CA ARG A 374 26.61 2.95 21.16
C ARG A 374 26.92 4.36 21.64
N LYS A 375 27.02 4.56 22.95
CA LYS A 375 27.42 5.83 23.56
C LYS A 375 28.69 6.46 22.93
N SER A 376 29.70 5.64 22.63
CA SER A 376 30.97 6.09 22.03
C SER A 376 30.85 6.56 20.58
N GLU A 377 29.77 6.19 19.89
CA GLU A 377 29.52 6.48 18.48
C GLU A 377 28.77 7.80 18.28
N LEU A 378 28.15 8.34 19.33
CA LEU A 378 27.47 9.63 19.30
C LEU A 378 28.41 10.79 18.89
N MET A 379 29.69 10.68 19.22
CA MET A 379 30.74 11.64 18.85
C MET A 379 31.22 11.51 17.39
N LYS A 380 30.61 10.63 16.60
CA LYS A 380 30.92 10.41 15.18
C LYS A 380 29.68 10.48 14.30
N LEU A 381 28.59 11.05 14.83
CA LEU A 381 27.30 11.03 14.14
C LEU A 381 27.34 11.80 12.82
N ASN A 382 28.23 12.79 12.69
CA ASN A 382 28.42 13.51 11.43
C ASN A 382 28.88 12.62 10.26
N GLU A 383 29.51 11.48 10.53
CA GLU A 383 29.97 10.54 9.50
C GLU A 383 28.77 9.97 8.72
N LEU A 384 27.59 9.90 9.37
CA LEU A 384 26.35 9.46 8.75
C LEU A 384 25.85 10.35 7.62
N ASN A 385 26.36 11.57 7.48
CA ASN A 385 26.02 12.49 6.40
C ASN A 385 26.67 12.08 5.07
N SER A 386 27.75 11.30 5.12
CA SER A 386 28.48 10.84 3.93
C SER A 386 27.93 9.52 3.37
N VAL A 387 27.02 8.87 4.10
CA VAL A 387 26.40 7.59 3.72
C VAL A 387 25.17 7.83 2.85
N ASN A 388 25.35 7.72 1.53
CA ASN A 388 24.26 7.92 0.57
C ASN A 388 23.36 6.68 0.41
N GLN A 389 23.94 5.48 0.56
CA GLN A 389 23.26 4.21 0.37
C GLN A 389 23.57 3.26 1.50
N ILE A 390 22.56 2.54 1.98
CA ILE A 390 22.66 1.58 3.06
C ILE A 390 22.44 0.18 2.49
N PRO A 391 23.49 -0.66 2.39
CA PRO A 391 23.34 -2.06 2.03
C PRO A 391 22.49 -2.76 3.09
N THR A 392 21.35 -3.32 2.66
CA THR A 392 20.29 -3.78 3.55
C THR A 392 19.86 -5.20 3.21
N ILE A 393 19.69 -6.04 4.24
CA ILE A 393 18.92 -7.28 4.12
C ILE A 393 17.44 -6.95 4.28
N GLU A 394 16.65 -7.36 3.31
CA GLU A 394 15.19 -7.25 3.35
C GLU A 394 14.55 -8.63 3.45
N ILE A 395 13.71 -8.83 4.46
CA ILE A 395 12.86 -10.01 4.60
C ILE A 395 11.44 -9.64 4.21
N SER A 396 10.88 -10.37 3.25
CA SER A 396 9.51 -10.22 2.77
C SER A 396 8.86 -11.59 2.58
N GLU A 397 7.57 -11.60 2.25
CA GLU A 397 6.83 -12.84 1.97
C GLU A 397 7.43 -13.65 0.81
N SER A 398 8.04 -12.98 -0.17
CA SER A 398 8.71 -13.63 -1.29
C SER A 398 10.13 -14.11 -0.97
N GLY A 399 10.60 -13.87 0.26
CA GLY A 399 11.86 -14.36 0.81
C GLY A 399 12.82 -13.24 1.22
N ILE A 400 14.11 -13.59 1.27
CA ILE A 400 15.19 -12.72 1.75
C ILE A 400 15.98 -12.17 0.56
N TYR A 401 16.22 -10.86 0.58
CA TYR A 401 16.86 -10.11 -0.50
C TYR A 401 17.99 -9.21 0.03
N TRP A 402 18.95 -8.95 -0.85
CA TRP A 402 19.89 -7.85 -0.69
C TRP A 402 19.42 -6.68 -1.53
N THR A 403 19.22 -5.52 -0.90
CA THR A 403 18.94 -4.27 -1.61
C THR A 403 19.82 -3.11 -1.09
N TYR A 404 19.81 -1.99 -1.81
CA TYR A 404 20.41 -0.74 -1.39
C TYR A 404 19.32 0.30 -1.27
N TYR A 405 19.20 0.90 -0.09
CA TYR A 405 18.25 1.99 0.14
C TYR A 405 19.00 3.32 0.20
N ASN A 406 18.48 4.33 -0.48
CA ASN A 406 18.97 5.70 -0.34
C ASN A 406 18.49 6.26 1.01
N LYS A 407 19.37 6.96 1.74
CA LYS A 407 19.02 7.60 3.01
C LYS A 407 18.34 8.97 2.77
N PRO A 408 17.36 9.36 3.59
CA PRO A 408 16.53 8.56 4.49
C PRO A 408 15.44 7.81 3.71
N TYR A 409 15.24 6.53 4.06
CA TYR A 409 14.14 5.69 3.57
C TYR A 409 13.11 5.45 4.70
N TYR A 410 12.15 4.53 4.55
CA TYR A 410 11.20 4.20 5.61
C TYR A 410 11.46 2.82 6.22
N GLY A 411 11.45 2.76 7.55
CA GLY A 411 11.44 1.51 8.32
C GLY A 411 12.72 0.68 8.23
N LEU A 412 13.89 1.31 8.10
CA LEU A 412 15.17 0.62 8.18
C LEU A 412 15.69 0.58 9.61
N PHE A 413 16.19 -0.57 10.04
CA PHE A 413 17.06 -0.68 11.21
C PHE A 413 18.52 -0.67 10.73
N ILE A 414 19.33 0.21 11.29
CA ILE A 414 20.66 0.52 10.79
C ILE A 414 21.66 0.40 11.94
N SER A 415 22.71 -0.38 11.72
CA SER A 415 23.92 -0.38 12.55
C SER A 415 25.01 0.35 11.76
N PRO A 416 25.18 1.66 11.96
CA PRO A 416 25.95 2.47 11.02
C PRO A 416 27.46 2.26 11.10
N PHE A 417 28.00 1.91 12.27
CA PHE A 417 29.44 1.81 12.50
C PHE A 417 29.91 0.36 12.69
N GLU A 418 29.02 -0.54 13.08
CA GLU A 418 29.30 -1.97 13.19
C GLU A 418 28.60 -2.73 12.06
N GLU A 419 29.35 -3.60 11.38
CA GLU A 419 28.81 -4.49 10.37
C GLU A 419 27.90 -5.55 11.01
N MET A 420 26.73 -5.75 10.42
CA MET A 420 25.83 -6.84 10.81
C MET A 420 26.45 -8.18 10.43
N LYS A 421 26.66 -9.05 11.42
CA LYS A 421 27.29 -10.36 11.23
C LYS A 421 26.32 -11.35 10.61
N ILE A 422 26.40 -11.58 9.30
CA ILE A 422 25.48 -12.48 8.60
C ILE A 422 25.94 -13.93 8.66
N GLU A 423 25.01 -14.85 8.88
CA GLU A 423 25.29 -16.29 8.82
C GLU A 423 25.90 -16.67 7.45
N PRO A 424 27.01 -17.44 7.41
CA PRO A 424 27.68 -17.81 6.17
C PRO A 424 26.80 -18.51 5.13
N GLN A 425 25.82 -19.32 5.57
CA GLN A 425 24.89 -20.01 4.66
C GLN A 425 23.93 -19.02 4.00
N LEU A 426 23.29 -18.16 4.80
CA LEU A 426 22.45 -17.08 4.30
C LEU A 426 23.22 -16.17 3.32
N LEU A 427 24.47 -15.85 3.64
CA LEU A 427 25.33 -15.06 2.77
C LEU A 427 25.59 -15.76 1.42
N LYS A 428 25.78 -17.09 1.40
CA LYS A 428 25.92 -17.86 0.14
C LYS A 428 24.63 -17.80 -0.70
N THR A 429 23.48 -17.97 -0.07
CA THR A 429 22.16 -17.91 -0.73
C THR A 429 21.91 -16.53 -1.33
N LEU A 430 22.22 -15.46 -0.59
CA LEU A 430 22.10 -14.09 -1.08
C LEU A 430 23.02 -13.81 -2.27
N LYS A 431 24.26 -14.32 -2.25
CA LYS A 431 25.19 -14.22 -3.38
C LYS A 431 24.66 -14.92 -4.63
N TYR A 432 24.17 -16.16 -4.48
CA TYR A 432 23.64 -16.96 -5.59
C TYR A 432 22.40 -16.33 -6.23
N ARG A 433 21.46 -15.81 -5.41
CA ARG A 433 20.28 -15.11 -5.94
C ARG A 433 20.67 -13.84 -6.69
N ARG A 434 21.64 -13.07 -6.18
CA ARG A 434 22.08 -11.82 -6.83
C ARG A 434 22.74 -12.06 -8.20
N SER A 435 23.55 -13.12 -8.34
CA SER A 435 24.17 -13.44 -9.64
C SER A 435 23.16 -13.78 -10.72
N ASN A 436 21.97 -14.25 -10.35
CA ASN A 436 20.92 -14.66 -11.30
C ASN A 436 19.93 -13.54 -11.65
N PHE A 437 19.95 -12.41 -10.94
CA PHE A 437 18.97 -11.31 -11.09
C PHE A 437 19.56 -9.98 -11.56
N THR A 438 20.88 -9.87 -11.76
CA THR A 438 21.51 -8.60 -12.13
C THR A 438 21.65 -8.44 -13.65
N SER A 439 20.99 -7.42 -14.20
CA SER A 439 21.26 -6.89 -15.54
C SER A 439 22.68 -6.29 -15.58
N PRO A 440 23.44 -6.43 -16.70
CA PRO A 440 24.86 -6.05 -16.79
C PRO A 440 25.18 -4.55 -16.58
N SER A 441 24.17 -3.69 -16.41
CA SER A 441 24.33 -2.25 -16.16
C SER A 441 24.54 -1.87 -14.68
N ASN A 442 24.25 -2.75 -13.72
CA ASN A 442 24.47 -2.47 -12.29
C ASN A 442 25.88 -2.90 -11.85
N LYS A 443 26.89 -2.20 -12.39
CA LYS A 443 28.33 -2.39 -12.11
C LYS A 443 28.75 -1.82 -10.75
N TYR A 444 27.90 -1.91 -9.73
CA TYR A 444 28.24 -1.53 -8.36
C TYR A 444 29.01 -2.66 -7.68
N SER A 445 30.32 -2.45 -7.57
CA SER A 445 31.36 -3.16 -6.81
C SER A 445 31.05 -4.61 -6.39
N THR A 446 31.83 -5.54 -6.95
CA THR A 446 31.89 -6.97 -6.65
C THR A 446 32.41 -7.34 -5.25
N THR A 447 32.51 -6.38 -4.34
CA THR A 447 32.74 -6.66 -2.92
C THR A 447 31.44 -6.41 -2.17
N LEU A 448 30.93 -7.45 -1.52
CA LEU A 448 29.82 -7.38 -0.58
C LEU A 448 30.34 -6.57 0.62
N LYS A 449 30.41 -5.25 0.44
CA LYS A 449 30.84 -4.31 1.47
C LYS A 449 29.73 -4.28 2.50
N GLN A 450 30.01 -4.86 3.66
CA GLN A 450 29.49 -4.56 4.98
C GLN A 450 28.00 -4.21 5.00
N ILE A 451 27.18 -5.18 5.37
CA ILE A 451 25.74 -4.95 5.53
C ILE A 451 25.52 -4.22 6.83
N HIS A 452 24.88 -3.06 6.73
CA HIS A 452 24.61 -2.17 7.85
C HIS A 452 23.11 -2.00 8.09
N GLY A 453 22.26 -2.45 7.17
CA GLY A 453 20.82 -2.30 7.24
C GLY A 453 20.08 -3.63 7.35
N PHE A 454 18.97 -3.59 8.08
CA PHE A 454 17.98 -4.64 8.15
C PHE A 454 16.58 -4.04 7.97
N ARG A 455 15.75 -4.71 7.19
CA ARG A 455 14.35 -4.38 6.99
C ARG A 455 13.54 -5.65 6.95
N GLU A 456 12.40 -5.65 7.63
CA GLU A 456 11.41 -6.71 7.44
C GLU A 456 10.06 -6.05 7.15
N ASN A 457 9.36 -6.59 6.15
CA ASN A 457 8.15 -5.99 5.58
C ASN A 457 7.04 -5.78 6.64
N ARG A 458 7.08 -6.60 7.72
CA ARG A 458 6.18 -6.54 8.88
C ARG A 458 6.43 -5.34 9.81
N PHE A 459 7.57 -4.64 9.71
CA PHE A 459 7.90 -3.45 10.52
C PHE A 459 7.48 -2.11 9.87
N SER A 460 6.58 -2.15 8.89
CA SER A 460 5.91 -0.97 8.34
C SER A 460 4.81 -0.41 9.26
N SER A 461 4.99 -0.54 10.58
CA SER A 461 4.04 -0.03 11.58
C SER A 461 3.93 1.49 11.46
N LYS A 462 2.70 2.00 11.32
CA LYS A 462 2.43 3.44 11.39
C LYS A 462 2.58 3.91 12.84
N TYR A 463 3.23 5.04 13.03
CA TYR A 463 3.38 5.71 14.33
C TYR A 463 2.29 6.77 14.43
N ILE A 464 1.32 6.58 15.33
CA ILE A 464 0.09 7.37 15.35
C ILE A 464 0.15 8.36 16.52
N ALA A 465 0.01 9.66 16.23
CA ALA A 465 -0.16 10.71 17.21
C ALA A 465 -1.60 11.24 17.13
N LYS A 466 -2.38 11.07 18.20
CA LYS A 466 -3.77 11.51 18.26
C LYS A 466 -4.00 12.40 19.47
N LYS A 467 -4.95 13.32 19.31
CA LYS A 467 -5.50 14.09 20.41
C LYS A 467 -6.22 13.14 21.39
N ASP A 468 -6.11 13.44 22.68
CA ASP A 468 -6.76 12.70 23.78
C ASP A 468 -6.37 11.21 23.88
N GLN A 469 -5.19 10.83 23.38
CA GLN A 469 -4.60 9.50 23.53
C GLN A 469 -3.24 9.57 24.22
N ALA A 470 -2.81 8.48 24.84
CA ALA A 470 -1.51 8.39 25.52
C ALA A 470 -0.31 8.45 24.55
N ASN A 471 -0.54 8.20 23.26
CA ASN A 471 0.47 8.23 22.18
C ASN A 471 1.79 7.54 22.54
N LEU A 472 1.70 6.27 22.93
CA LEU A 472 2.86 5.43 23.18
C LEU A 472 3.36 4.83 21.86
N TRP A 473 4.59 5.18 21.49
CA TRP A 473 5.27 4.71 20.29
C TRP A 473 6.26 3.61 20.65
N GLU A 474 5.83 2.37 20.46
CA GLU A 474 6.66 1.19 20.69
C GLU A 474 7.64 0.95 19.53
N ILE A 475 8.93 0.88 19.85
CA ILE A 475 9.98 0.46 18.92
C ILE A 475 10.41 -0.95 19.28
N LYS A 476 10.11 -1.90 18.41
CA LYS A 476 10.50 -3.30 18.56
C LYS A 476 11.82 -3.51 17.84
N ILE A 477 12.88 -3.71 18.60
CA ILE A 477 14.19 -4.03 18.01
C ILE A 477 14.15 -5.50 17.57
N PRO A 478 14.42 -5.80 16.28
CA PRO A 478 14.42 -7.15 15.78
C PRO A 478 15.45 -8.01 16.53
N ASP A 479 15.11 -9.28 16.78
CA ASP A 479 16.11 -10.19 17.30
C ASP A 479 17.10 -10.56 16.19
N PHE A 480 18.21 -9.84 16.18
CA PHE A 480 19.31 -10.07 15.27
C PHE A 480 19.93 -11.47 15.44
N LYS A 481 19.80 -12.13 16.60
CA LYS A 481 20.37 -13.48 16.79
C LYS A 481 19.71 -14.53 15.89
N LEU A 482 18.41 -14.42 15.61
CA LEU A 482 17.67 -15.35 14.74
C LEU A 482 18.10 -15.28 13.27
N ILE A 483 18.71 -14.17 12.84
CA ILE A 483 19.20 -13.96 11.46
C ILE A 483 20.69 -14.36 11.35
N PHE A 484 21.39 -14.43 12.48
CA PHE A 484 22.85 -14.49 12.57
C PHE A 484 23.39 -15.75 13.29
N GLN A 485 22.54 -16.65 13.77
CA GLN A 485 22.94 -17.97 14.28
C GLN A 485 23.18 -18.98 13.15
N GLU A 486 24.18 -19.86 13.35
CA GLU A 486 24.37 -21.06 12.54
C GLU A 486 23.11 -21.93 12.59
N PHE A 487 22.51 -22.24 11.44
CA PHE A 487 21.55 -23.34 11.27
C PHE A 487 22.27 -24.70 11.41
N GLY A 488 22.95 -24.89 12.54
CA GLY A 488 23.88 -25.98 12.79
C GLY A 488 24.00 -26.36 14.27
N SER A 489 22.97 -26.15 15.09
CA SER A 489 22.91 -26.77 16.42
C SER A 489 21.49 -26.77 16.99
N SER A 490 20.59 -27.56 16.41
CA SER A 490 19.48 -28.13 17.16
C SER A 490 19.99 -29.34 17.94
N ASN A 491 20.71 -29.05 19.02
CA ASN A 491 20.94 -29.97 20.12
C ASN A 491 20.66 -29.23 21.43
N SER A 492 19.59 -29.66 22.12
CA SER A 492 19.35 -29.50 23.57
C SER A 492 19.06 -28.07 24.06
N VAL A 493 18.05 -27.76 24.89
CA VAL A 493 17.34 -28.47 25.97
C VAL A 493 15.96 -27.80 26.16
N LEU A 494 14.95 -28.63 26.45
CA LEU A 494 13.64 -28.42 27.11
C LEU A 494 12.95 -27.04 27.07
#